data_AF-A0A5J6V4X6-F1
#
_entry.id   AF-A0A5J6V4X6-F1
#
_cell.length_a   1.000
_cell.length_b   1.000
_cell.length_c   1.000
_cell.angle_alpha   90.00
_cell.angle_beta   90.00
_cell.angle_gamma   90.00
#
_symmetry.space_group_name_H-M   'P 1'
#
loop_
_entity.id
_entity.type
_entity.pdbx_description
1 polymer ?
#
loop_
_entity_poly.entity_id
_entity_poly.type
_entity_poly.pdbx_seq_one_letter_code
_entity_poly.pdbx_strand_id
1 'polypeptide(L)'
;MAIVGGGQEEIGWRGVLQPALTWHLGRWAGAVLAGVVWFCWHLPLWWTPGAVQQHIPMAAFAAFCIGFSLLVQRGFEVTGGSVLLAVWLHALNNASAVWLVFYSSASNQPPIGSWVLGTAYLAVGIVVMMARYGGESTNSGASAETTRDCRSVD
;
A
#
# COMPACT_ATOMS: atom_id res chain seq x y z
N MET A 1 -6.39 -19.64 -2.87
CA MET A 1 -6.92 -19.16 -1.57
C MET A 1 -6.74 -17.65 -1.43
N ALA A 2 -7.17 -16.86 -2.43
CA ALA A 2 -6.86 -15.43 -2.49
C ALA A 2 -7.75 -14.55 -1.57
N ILE A 3 -8.99 -14.98 -1.33
CA ILE A 3 -9.97 -14.21 -0.55
C ILE A 3 -9.96 -14.60 0.93
N VAL A 4 -9.79 -15.89 1.26
CA VAL A 4 -9.79 -16.34 2.67
C VAL A 4 -8.41 -16.19 3.33
N GLY A 5 -7.31 -16.40 2.59
CA GLY A 5 -5.94 -16.18 3.08
C GLY A 5 -5.55 -14.71 3.06
N GLY A 6 -5.66 -14.06 1.90
CA GLY A 6 -5.35 -12.62 1.75
C GLY A 6 -6.34 -11.70 2.47
N GLY A 7 -7.63 -12.07 2.57
CA GLY A 7 -8.64 -11.25 3.25
C GLY A 7 -8.45 -11.14 4.76
N GLN A 8 -7.92 -12.17 5.43
CA GLN A 8 -7.56 -12.11 6.85
C GLN A 8 -6.33 -11.23 7.09
N GLU A 9 -5.32 -11.33 6.20
CA GLU A 9 -4.11 -10.52 6.26
C GLU A 9 -4.38 -9.03 6.02
N GLU A 10 -5.27 -8.71 5.08
CA GLU A 10 -5.66 -7.34 4.74
C GLU A 10 -6.37 -6.60 5.91
N ILE A 11 -7.11 -7.30 6.76
CA ILE A 11 -7.70 -6.69 7.98
C ILE A 11 -6.59 -6.22 8.93
N GLY A 12 -5.56 -7.03 9.14
CA GLY A 12 -4.42 -6.68 9.99
C GLY A 12 -3.54 -5.60 9.36
N TRP A 13 -3.07 -5.82 8.13
CA TRP A 13 -2.16 -4.91 7.44
C TRP A 13 -2.81 -3.58 7.07
N ARG A 14 -4.02 -3.63 6.52
CA ARG A 14 -4.69 -2.46 5.93
C ARG A 14 -5.82 -1.92 6.81
N GLY A 15 -6.47 -2.76 7.60
CA GLY A 15 -7.49 -2.33 8.57
C GLY A 15 -6.92 -1.84 9.91
N VAL A 16 -5.74 -2.30 10.34
CA VAL A 16 -5.17 -1.95 11.67
C VAL A 16 -3.80 -1.26 11.55
N LEU A 17 -2.81 -1.88 10.89
CA LEU A 17 -1.46 -1.35 10.85
C LEU A 17 -1.37 -0.05 10.02
N GLN A 18 -1.93 -0.04 8.81
CA GLN A 18 -1.87 1.12 7.93
C GLN A 18 -2.52 2.39 8.54
N PRO A 19 -3.72 2.32 9.15
CA PRO A 19 -4.32 3.48 9.82
C PRO A 19 -3.50 3.93 11.03
N ALA A 20 -3.00 2.99 11.85
CA ALA A 20 -2.18 3.32 13.01
C ALA A 20 -0.86 4.02 12.61
N LEU A 21 -0.15 3.48 11.61
CA LEU A 21 1.07 4.10 11.08
C LEU A 21 0.79 5.47 10.46
N THR A 22 -0.31 5.62 9.74
CA THR A 22 -0.74 6.91 9.18
C THR A 22 -1.04 7.93 10.28
N TRP A 23 -1.72 7.52 11.35
CA TRP A 23 -2.07 8.38 12.48
C TRP A 23 -0.82 8.92 13.18
N HIS A 24 0.20 8.08 13.39
CA HIS A 24 1.40 8.46 14.12
C HIS A 24 2.49 9.12 13.27
N LEU A 25 2.62 8.75 11.99
CA LEU A 25 3.72 9.17 11.12
C LEU A 25 3.27 10.06 9.95
N GLY A 26 1.96 10.24 9.77
CA GLY A 26 1.38 10.90 8.61
C GLY A 26 1.29 10.00 7.38
N ARG A 27 0.55 10.47 6.37
CA ARG A 27 0.17 9.70 5.17
C ARG A 27 1.36 9.12 4.39
N TRP A 28 2.45 9.86 4.23
CA TRP A 28 3.60 9.43 3.43
C TRP A 28 4.48 8.43 4.17
N ALA A 29 4.95 8.80 5.37
CA ALA A 29 5.84 7.94 6.14
C ALA A 29 5.13 6.68 6.63
N GLY A 30 3.85 6.78 7.02
CA GLY A 30 3.04 5.63 7.40
C GLY A 30 2.91 4.61 6.27
N ALA A 31 2.66 5.07 5.04
CA ALA A 31 2.51 4.20 3.89
C ALA A 31 3.83 3.58 3.41
N VAL A 32 4.93 4.33 3.43
CA VAL A 32 6.27 3.79 3.12
C VAL A 32 6.65 2.73 4.15
N LEU A 33 6.48 3.01 5.44
CA LEU A 33 6.81 2.05 6.49
C LEU A 33 5.94 0.80 6.41
N ALA A 34 4.64 0.94 6.12
CA ALA A 34 3.77 -0.21 5.87
C ALA A 34 4.30 -1.07 4.72
N GLY A 35 4.76 -0.45 3.62
CA GLY A 35 5.37 -1.15 2.50
C GLY A 35 6.67 -1.87 2.86
N VAL A 36 7.53 -1.25 3.68
CA VAL A 36 8.77 -1.86 4.17
C VAL A 36 8.48 -3.05 5.08
N VAL A 37 7.56 -2.91 6.03
CA VAL A 37 7.17 -4.01 6.93
C VAL A 37 6.58 -5.17 6.11
N TRP A 38 5.75 -4.85 5.12
CA TRP A 38 5.17 -5.86 4.23
C TRP A 38 6.24 -6.56 3.39
N PHE A 39 7.23 -5.83 2.88
CA PHE A 39 8.41 -6.44 2.23
C PHE A 39 9.16 -7.40 3.16
N CYS A 40 9.45 -6.96 4.40
CA CYS A 40 10.11 -7.79 5.42
C CYS A 40 9.33 -9.06 5.75
N TRP A 41 8.00 -9.00 5.75
CA TRP A 41 7.16 -10.18 5.99
C TRP A 41 7.30 -11.24 4.88
N HIS A 42 7.58 -10.83 3.64
CA HIS A 42 7.77 -11.76 2.51
C HIS A 42 9.19 -12.30 2.38
N LEU A 43 10.18 -11.75 3.09
CA LEU A 43 11.59 -12.15 2.96
C LEU A 43 11.82 -13.66 3.03
N PRO A 44 11.19 -14.42 3.96
CA PRO A 44 11.38 -15.87 4.03
C PRO A 44 11.08 -16.61 2.71
N LEU A 45 10.22 -16.06 1.84
CA LEU A 45 9.85 -16.69 0.58
C LEU A 45 11.02 -16.81 -0.41
N TRP A 46 12.09 -16.01 -0.28
CA TRP A 46 13.29 -16.20 -1.09
C TRP A 46 14.05 -17.49 -0.77
N TRP A 47 13.85 -18.04 0.43
CA TRP A 47 14.48 -19.29 0.88
C TRP A 47 13.53 -20.48 0.87
N THR A 48 12.27 -20.30 0.46
CA THR A 48 11.27 -21.38 0.37
C THR A 48 11.31 -22.01 -1.02
N PRO A 49 11.69 -23.30 -1.15
CA PRO A 49 11.75 -23.97 -2.45
C PRO A 49 10.41 -23.96 -3.18
N GLY A 50 10.43 -23.54 -4.45
CA GLY A 50 9.23 -23.48 -5.29
C GLY A 50 8.40 -22.21 -5.11
N ALA A 51 8.83 -21.28 -4.26
CA ALA A 51 8.21 -19.97 -4.16
C ALA A 51 8.59 -19.10 -5.36
N VAL A 52 7.61 -18.33 -5.86
CA VAL A 52 7.78 -17.43 -7.01
C VAL A 52 8.85 -16.36 -6.73
N GLN A 53 8.91 -15.90 -5.49
CA GLN A 53 9.77 -14.83 -5.02
C GLN A 53 11.25 -15.17 -5.21
N GLN A 54 11.63 -16.45 -5.25
CA GLN A 54 13.01 -16.89 -5.53
C GLN A 54 13.55 -16.37 -6.88
N HIS A 55 12.65 -16.07 -7.82
CA HIS A 55 13.00 -15.59 -9.15
C HIS A 55 12.81 -14.07 -9.33
N ILE A 56 12.38 -13.37 -8.28
CA ILE A 56 12.14 -11.93 -8.32
C ILE A 56 13.32 -11.20 -7.65
N PRO A 57 13.92 -10.20 -8.32
CA PRO A 57 14.91 -9.34 -7.67
C PRO A 57 14.31 -8.66 -6.43
N MET A 58 14.95 -8.82 -5.26
CA MET A 58 14.44 -8.29 -3.99
C MET A 58 14.14 -6.79 -4.06
N ALA A 59 15.00 -6.02 -4.71
CA ALA A 59 14.81 -4.57 -4.88
C ALA A 59 13.59 -4.22 -5.75
N ALA A 60 13.30 -4.99 -6.80
CA ALA A 60 12.10 -4.81 -7.62
C ALA A 60 10.83 -5.09 -6.80
N PHE A 61 10.86 -6.13 -5.97
CA PHE A 61 9.76 -6.45 -5.05
C PHE A 61 9.59 -5.40 -3.95
N ALA A 62 10.68 -4.87 -3.39
CA ALA A 62 10.61 -3.77 -2.41
C ALA A 62 9.96 -2.52 -3.01
N ALA A 63 10.35 -2.13 -4.23
CA ALA A 63 9.73 -1.01 -4.95
C ALA A 63 8.23 -1.24 -5.16
N PHE A 64 7.85 -2.46 -5.55
CA PHE A 64 6.45 -2.88 -5.65
C PHE A 64 5.71 -2.73 -4.31
N CYS A 65 6.24 -3.28 -3.20
CA CYS A 65 5.59 -3.24 -1.89
C CYS A 65 5.34 -1.80 -1.39
N ILE A 66 6.31 -0.92 -1.60
CA ILE A 66 6.20 0.50 -1.24
C ILE A 66 5.17 1.19 -2.14
N GLY A 67 5.28 1.04 -3.46
CA GLY A 67 4.34 1.65 -4.42
C GLY A 67 2.90 1.20 -4.19
N PHE A 68 2.69 -0.10 -3.97
CA PHE A 68 1.39 -0.65 -3.64
C PHE A 68 0.82 -0.09 -2.33
N SER A 69 1.65 0.06 -1.29
CA SER A 69 1.21 0.62 -0.01
C SER A 69 0.85 2.11 -0.11
N LEU A 70 1.49 2.87 -1.00
CA LEU A 70 1.09 4.24 -1.34
C LEU A 70 -0.29 4.28 -2.04
N LEU A 71 -0.54 3.36 -2.97
CA LEU A 71 -1.85 3.27 -3.65
C LEU A 71 -2.97 2.90 -2.69
N VAL A 72 -2.73 1.93 -1.79
CA VAL A 72 -3.70 1.54 -0.78
C VAL A 72 -3.96 2.69 0.19
N GLN A 73 -2.91 3.41 0.63
CA GLN A 73 -3.05 4.60 1.45
C GLN A 73 -3.96 5.63 0.78
N ARG A 74 -3.73 5.91 -0.51
CA ARG A 74 -4.59 6.82 -1.26
C ARG A 74 -6.02 6.31 -1.34
N GLY A 75 -6.20 5.02 -1.61
CA GLY A 75 -7.51 4.39 -1.65
C GLY A 75 -8.28 4.59 -0.35
N PHE A 76 -7.60 4.50 0.80
CA PHE A 76 -8.21 4.80 2.10
C PHE A 76 -8.65 6.24 2.25
N GLU A 77 -7.83 7.19 1.82
CA GLU A 77 -8.19 8.61 1.85
C GLU A 77 -9.41 8.90 0.98
N VAL A 78 -9.51 8.27 -0.19
CA VAL A 78 -10.63 8.48 -1.14
C VAL A 78 -11.93 7.85 -0.66
N THR A 79 -11.86 6.72 0.05
CA THR A 79 -13.02 5.91 0.44
C THR A 79 -13.45 6.10 1.90
N GLY A 80 -12.73 6.91 2.68
CA GLY A 80 -12.96 7.05 4.11
C GLY A 80 -12.59 5.81 4.93
N GLY A 81 -11.60 5.03 4.49
CA GLY A 81 -11.11 3.85 5.22
C GLY A 81 -11.64 2.50 4.74
N SER A 82 -12.10 2.36 3.49
CA SER A 82 -12.64 1.09 2.99
C SER A 82 -11.59 -0.01 2.85
N VAL A 83 -11.63 -0.99 3.76
CA VAL A 83 -10.78 -2.20 3.72
C VAL A 83 -11.11 -3.06 2.49
N LEU A 84 -12.35 -3.01 2.00
CA LEU A 84 -12.78 -3.76 0.82
C LEU A 84 -12.00 -3.34 -0.43
N LEU A 85 -11.66 -2.05 -0.58
CA LEU A 85 -10.84 -1.56 -1.68
C LEU A 85 -9.43 -2.17 -1.64
N ALA A 86 -8.85 -2.26 -0.44
CA ALA A 86 -7.54 -2.86 -0.25
C ALA A 86 -7.57 -4.37 -0.63
N VAL A 87 -8.59 -5.09 -0.18
CA VAL A 87 -8.79 -6.52 -0.51
C VAL A 87 -8.91 -6.72 -2.02
N TRP A 88 -9.66 -5.84 -2.72
CA TRP A 88 -9.78 -5.90 -4.17
C TRP A 88 -8.46 -5.64 -4.88
N LEU A 89 -7.71 -4.60 -4.47
CA LEU A 89 -6.39 -4.29 -5.04
C LEU A 89 -5.39 -5.43 -4.80
N HIS A 90 -5.43 -6.05 -3.63
CA HIS A 90 -4.59 -7.20 -3.29
C HIS A 90 -4.96 -8.43 -4.12
N ALA A 91 -6.26 -8.72 -4.27
CA ALA A 91 -6.73 -9.83 -5.09
C ALA A 91 -6.33 -9.64 -6.57
N LEU A 92 -6.44 -8.42 -7.09
CA LEU A 92 -6.03 -8.07 -8.43
C LEU A 92 -4.51 -8.26 -8.62
N ASN A 93 -3.73 -7.87 -7.61
CA ASN A 93 -2.28 -8.07 -7.64
C ASN A 93 -1.87 -9.54 -7.57
N ASN A 94 -2.53 -10.34 -6.74
CA ASN A 94 -2.28 -11.79 -6.71
C ASN A 94 -2.66 -12.45 -8.05
N ALA A 95 -3.73 -11.99 -8.71
CA ALA A 95 -4.11 -12.48 -10.02
C ALA A 95 -3.11 -12.08 -11.12
N SER A 96 -2.56 -10.85 -11.07
CA SER A 96 -1.56 -10.38 -12.04
C SER A 96 -0.16 -10.96 -11.79
N ALA A 97 0.19 -11.23 -10.54
CA ALA A 97 1.45 -11.88 -10.16
C ALA A 97 1.58 -13.27 -10.81
N VAL A 98 0.47 -14.04 -10.89
CA VAL A 98 0.42 -15.33 -11.60
C VAL A 98 0.90 -15.22 -13.05
N TRP A 99 0.50 -14.16 -13.76
CA TRP A 99 0.94 -13.93 -15.15
C TRP A 99 2.43 -13.60 -15.25
N LEU A 100 2.98 -12.88 -14.27
CA LEU A 100 4.41 -12.59 -14.18
C LEU A 100 5.23 -13.88 -13.99
N VAL A 101 4.71 -14.82 -13.19
CA VAL A 101 5.33 -16.14 -12.98
C VAL A 101 5.41 -16.91 -14.28
N PHE A 102 4.30 -17.06 -14.99
CA PHE A 102 4.27 -17.81 -16.26
C PHE A 102 5.23 -17.22 -17.31
N TYR A 103 5.33 -15.89 -17.39
CA TYR A 103 6.27 -15.23 -18.28
C TYR A 103 7.75 -15.47 -17.89
N SER A 104 8.05 -15.44 -16.58
CA SER A 104 9.40 -15.68 -16.06
C SER A 104 9.85 -17.13 -16.17
N SER A 105 8.97 -18.11 -15.88
CA SER A 105 9.28 -19.54 -15.98
C SER A 105 9.49 -20.01 -17.43
N ALA A 106 8.85 -19.36 -18.40
CA ALA A 106 9.03 -19.68 -19.81
C ALA A 106 10.36 -19.16 -20.41
N SER A 107 10.99 -18.14 -19.80
CA SER A 107 12.09 -17.39 -20.44
C SER A 107 13.46 -17.54 -19.78
N ASN A 108 13.58 -18.15 -18.59
CA ASN A 108 14.85 -18.39 -17.87
C ASN A 108 15.73 -17.12 -17.72
N GLN A 109 15.12 -15.94 -17.78
CA GLN A 109 15.77 -14.63 -17.68
C GLN A 109 15.25 -13.92 -16.42
N PRO A 110 16.06 -13.09 -15.73
CA PRO A 110 15.52 -12.18 -14.73
C PRO A 110 14.47 -11.31 -15.44
N PRO A 111 13.20 -11.30 -15.02
CA PRO A 111 12.17 -10.72 -15.84
C PRO A 111 12.38 -9.22 -15.80
N ILE A 112 12.80 -8.62 -16.91
CA ILE A 112 12.74 -7.16 -17.08
C ILE A 112 11.36 -6.63 -16.66
N GLY A 113 10.32 -7.45 -16.84
CA GLY A 113 8.97 -7.24 -16.33
C GLY A 113 8.87 -7.01 -14.82
N SER A 114 9.66 -7.68 -13.98
CA SER A 114 9.65 -7.46 -12.53
C SER A 114 10.13 -6.05 -12.17
N TRP A 115 11.18 -5.57 -12.83
CA TRP A 115 11.68 -4.20 -12.65
C TRP A 115 10.71 -3.16 -13.21
N VAL A 116 10.13 -3.42 -14.39
CA VAL A 116 9.12 -2.55 -15.00
C VAL A 116 7.90 -2.44 -14.09
N LEU A 117 7.37 -3.55 -13.58
CA LEU A 117 6.23 -3.53 -12.66
C LEU A 117 6.56 -2.87 -11.33
N GLY A 118 7.69 -3.23 -10.71
CA GLY A 118 8.09 -2.64 -9.42
C GLY A 118 8.26 -1.12 -9.50
N THR A 119 8.92 -0.63 -10.55
CA THR A 119 9.08 0.81 -10.78
C THR A 119 7.78 1.49 -11.20
N ALA A 120 6.93 0.85 -12.00
CA ALA A 120 5.62 1.37 -12.37
C ALA A 120 4.70 1.54 -11.15
N TYR A 121 4.60 0.54 -10.27
CA TYR A 121 3.84 0.64 -9.03
C TYR A 121 4.36 1.76 -8.13
N LEU A 122 5.68 1.89 -7.99
CA LEU A 122 6.28 2.96 -7.21
C LEU A 122 5.97 4.33 -7.81
N ALA A 123 6.16 4.51 -9.12
CA ALA A 123 5.90 5.77 -9.80
C ALA A 123 4.43 6.16 -9.73
N VAL A 124 3.51 5.23 -10.05
CA VAL A 124 2.07 5.47 -9.99
C VAL A 124 1.63 5.75 -8.55
N GLY A 125 2.13 4.99 -7.57
CA GLY A 125 1.87 5.23 -6.15
C GLY A 125 2.28 6.64 -5.70
N ILE A 126 3.47 7.10 -6.10
CA ILE A 126 3.95 8.47 -5.82
C ILE A 126 3.05 9.49 -6.51
N VAL A 127 2.81 9.35 -7.82
CA VAL A 127 2.00 10.32 -8.59
C VAL A 127 0.59 10.45 -8.02
N VAL A 128 -0.03 9.32 -7.69
CA VAL A 128 -1.38 9.27 -7.12
C VAL A 128 -1.43 9.85 -5.70
N MET A 129 -0.40 9.64 -4.89
CA MET A 129 -0.27 10.28 -3.57
C MET A 129 0.02 11.79 -3.66
N MET A 130 0.72 12.24 -4.70
CA MET A 130 0.96 13.67 -4.95
C MET A 130 -0.31 14.39 -5.43
N ALA A 131 -1.25 13.69 -6.06
CA ALA A 131 -2.52 14.26 -6.48
C ALA A 131 -3.31 14.74 -5.25
N ARG A 132 -3.61 16.05 -5.17
CA ARG A 132 -4.34 16.62 -4.04
C ARG A 132 -5.75 16.02 -3.94
N TYR A 133 -6.15 15.61 -2.74
CA TYR A 133 -7.55 15.29 -2.45
C TYR A 133 -8.28 16.56 -2.05
N GLY A 134 -9.44 16.81 -2.66
CA GLY A 134 -10.28 17.97 -2.35
C GLY A 134 -10.92 17.95 -0.95
N GLY A 135 -10.74 16.90 -0.16
CA GLY A 135 -11.26 16.79 1.21
C GLY A 135 -10.42 17.46 2.29
N GLU A 136 -9.34 18.15 1.93
CA GLU A 136 -8.50 18.92 2.86
C GLU A 136 -9.00 20.38 3.03
N SER A 137 -10.30 20.61 2.84
CA SER A 137 -10.95 21.84 3.25
C SER A 137 -11.46 21.71 4.70
N THR A 138 -11.04 22.67 5.52
CA THR A 138 -11.63 23.10 6.80
C THR A 138 -11.59 22.11 7.98
N ASN A 139 -10.48 22.07 8.70
CA ASN A 139 -10.56 21.92 10.17
C ASN A 139 -9.66 22.90 10.97
N SER A 140 -9.00 23.84 10.28
CA SER A 140 -8.31 24.97 10.95
C SER A 140 -9.29 26.08 11.39
N GLY A 141 -10.55 26.03 10.96
CA GLY A 141 -11.59 27.02 11.32
C GLY A 141 -12.39 26.66 12.57
N ALA A 142 -12.71 25.37 12.76
CA ALA A 142 -13.53 24.91 13.88
C ALA A 142 -12.83 25.09 15.24
N SER A 143 -11.51 24.90 15.30
CA SER A 143 -10.72 25.15 16.50
C SER A 143 -10.66 26.64 16.89
N ALA A 144 -10.77 27.57 15.93
CA ALA A 144 -10.71 29.00 16.22
C ALA A 144 -12.07 29.57 16.66
N GLU A 145 -13.17 28.97 16.18
CA GLU A 145 -14.53 29.38 16.50
C GLU A 145 -14.97 28.90 17.89
N THR A 146 -14.62 27.67 18.29
CA THR A 146 -14.86 27.18 19.67
C THR A 146 -14.09 27.99 20.73
N THR A 147 -12.90 28.50 20.42
CA THR A 147 -12.15 29.35 21.36
C THR A 147 -12.67 30.80 21.46
N ARG A 148 -13.40 31.31 20.46
CA ARG A 148 -14.01 32.64 20.56
C ARG A 148 -15.29 32.63 21.39
N ASP A 149 -16.08 31.56 21.29
CA ASP A 149 -17.34 31.42 22.02
C ASP A 149 -17.13 31.35 23.55
N CYS A 150 -16.05 30.72 24.01
CA CYS A 150 -15.69 30.72 25.44
C CYS A 150 -15.18 32.06 25.98
N ARG A 151 -14.89 33.06 25.14
CA ARG A 151 -14.35 34.37 25.57
C ARG A 151 -15.39 35.49 25.61
N SER A 152 -16.62 35.25 25.19
CA SER A 152 -17.70 36.26 25.16
C SER A 152 -18.68 36.16 26.33
N VAL A 153 -18.34 35.43 27.39
CA VAL A 153 -19.21 35.19 28.55
C VAL A 153 -18.73 35.92 29.82
N ASP A 154 -17.70 36.77 29.72
CA ASP A 154 -17.25 37.69 30.78
C ASP A 154 -17.53 39.15 30.39
#